data_AF-A0A9E4QAB1-F1
#
_entry.id   AF-A0A9E4QAB1-F1
#
_cell.length_a   1.000
_cell.length_b   1.000
_cell.length_c   1.000
_cell.angle_alpha   90.00
_cell.angle_beta   90.00
_cell.angle_gamma   90.00
#
_symmetry.space_group_name_H-M   'P 1'
#
loop_
_entity.id
_entity.type
_entity.pdbx_description
1 polymer ?
#
loop_
_entity_poly.entity_id
_entity_poly.type
_entity_poly.pdbx_seq_one_letter_code
_entity_poly.pdbx_strand_id
1 'polypeptide(L)'
;MAENSSGSYRLWTWVALFIAAGFPAVILRFSGIHLPAPLAALLFGLGIVGGAFLLSWAAEVAQLDVSASLAIAVLALIAILPEYAIEAVLALQAGASFNPEAPVITDAMARVAANVTGANRLLIGLGWSAVILIYWLKRKQPLDVRGFMTLELPVLAIATLLTLVIFITQQVHMILAAVLIGLYLFYLWASSKRESEEPDLVGVAALLGSLKTGHRRTWVIFLFVYAAAIILVAAEPFVEGLVLSGERL
;
A
#
# COMPACT_ATOMS: atom_id res chain seq x y z
N MET A 1 15.16 32.03 15.89
CA MET A 1 13.73 31.72 15.63
C MET A 1 13.32 31.86 14.15
N ALA A 2 14.06 32.59 13.28
CA ALA A 2 13.71 32.71 11.86
C ALA A 2 14.11 31.49 10.98
N GLU A 3 15.22 30.81 11.27
CA GLU A 3 15.72 29.67 10.47
C GLU A 3 14.82 28.43 10.46
N ASN A 4 14.02 28.21 11.51
CA ASN A 4 13.16 27.03 11.61
C ASN A 4 11.81 27.19 10.86
N SER A 5 11.47 28.42 10.46
CA SER A 5 10.18 28.73 9.84
C SER A 5 10.13 28.37 8.35
N SER A 6 11.21 28.64 7.61
CA SER A 6 11.30 28.36 6.16
C SER A 6 11.22 26.86 5.84
N GLY A 7 11.83 26.02 6.68
CA GLY A 7 11.73 24.56 6.58
C GLY A 7 10.31 24.04 6.81
N SER A 8 9.60 24.61 7.79
CA SER A 8 8.22 24.24 8.09
C SER A 8 7.25 24.60 6.96
N TYR A 9 7.37 25.80 6.37
CA TYR A 9 6.54 26.19 5.21
C TYR A 9 6.72 25.24 4.03
N ARG A 10 7.97 24.85 3.73
CA ARG A 10 8.26 23.89 2.65
C ARG A 10 7.61 22.52 2.91
N LEU A 11 7.61 22.04 4.15
CA LEU A 11 6.98 20.77 4.49
C LEU A 11 5.44 20.84 4.38
N TRP A 12 4.82 21.95 4.79
CA TRP A 12 3.40 22.18 4.54
C TRP A 12 3.05 22.27 3.05
N THR A 13 3.93 22.83 2.21
CA THR A 13 3.71 22.82 0.75
C THR A 13 3.71 21.41 0.19
N TRP A 14 4.50 20.49 0.73
CA TRP A 14 4.42 19.08 0.34
C TRP A 14 3.07 18.47 0.71
N VAL A 15 2.61 18.65 1.96
CA VAL A 15 1.29 18.16 2.38
C VAL A 15 0.19 18.70 1.45
N ALA A 16 0.20 20.01 1.17
CA ALA A 16 -0.76 20.63 0.28
C ALA A 16 -0.68 20.10 -1.17
N LEU A 17 0.53 19.86 -1.69
CA LEU A 17 0.74 19.32 -3.03
C LEU A 17 0.19 17.90 -3.15
N PHE A 18 0.46 17.03 -2.18
CA PHE A 18 -0.02 15.65 -2.19
C PHE A 18 -1.53 15.56 -1.99
N ILE A 19 -2.11 16.47 -1.19
CA ILE A 19 -3.57 16.64 -1.14
C ILE A 19 -4.08 17.07 -2.51
N ALA A 20 -3.50 18.11 -3.11
CA ALA A 20 -3.93 18.63 -4.41
C ALA A 20 -3.82 17.59 -5.54
N ALA A 21 -2.82 16.70 -5.50
CA ALA A 21 -2.66 15.61 -6.45
C ALA A 21 -3.84 14.62 -6.46
N GLY A 22 -4.61 14.53 -5.36
CA GLY A 22 -5.84 13.75 -5.29
C GLY A 22 -7.06 14.39 -5.96
N PHE A 23 -7.10 15.72 -6.09
CA PHE A 23 -8.28 16.41 -6.63
C PHE A 23 -8.65 16.03 -8.06
N PRO A 24 -7.70 15.87 -9.01
CA PRO A 24 -8.03 15.41 -10.36
C PRO A 24 -8.82 14.10 -10.35
N ALA A 25 -8.46 13.13 -9.50
CA ALA A 25 -9.18 11.86 -9.40
C ALA A 25 -10.64 12.05 -8.97
N VAL A 26 -10.90 12.89 -7.96
CA VAL A 26 -12.26 13.18 -7.48
C VAL A 26 -13.07 13.91 -8.55
N ILE A 27 -12.49 14.96 -9.14
CA ILE A 27 -13.16 15.76 -10.17
C ILE A 27 -13.53 14.86 -11.36
N LEU A 28 -12.60 14.04 -11.85
CA LEU A 28 -12.85 13.16 -12.98
C LEU A 28 -13.92 12.10 -12.67
N ARG A 29 -13.87 11.49 -11.47
CA ARG A 29 -14.87 10.49 -11.06
C ARG A 29 -16.30 11.05 -11.07
N PHE A 30 -16.49 12.28 -10.60
CA PHE A 30 -17.83 12.84 -10.38
C PHE A 30 -18.29 13.84 -11.47
N SER A 31 -17.41 14.26 -12.38
CA SER A 31 -17.77 15.18 -13.47
C SER A 31 -18.35 14.48 -14.70
N GLY A 32 -18.23 13.15 -14.80
CA GLY A 32 -18.62 12.41 -16.01
C GLY A 32 -17.71 12.67 -17.22
N ILE A 33 -16.55 13.31 -17.02
CA ILE A 33 -15.56 13.54 -18.09
C ILE A 33 -14.87 12.22 -18.40
N HIS A 34 -14.97 11.78 -19.65
CA HIS A 34 -14.30 10.57 -20.13
C HIS A 34 -12.98 10.94 -20.78
N LEU A 35 -11.88 10.46 -20.21
CA LEU A 35 -10.54 10.64 -20.76
C LEU A 35 -10.10 9.40 -21.56
N PRO A 36 -9.15 9.56 -22.50
CA PRO A 36 -8.48 8.41 -23.10
C PRO A 36 -7.84 7.53 -22.02
N ALA A 37 -7.93 6.21 -22.18
CA ALA A 37 -7.54 5.23 -21.16
C ALA A 37 -6.13 5.45 -20.56
N PRO A 38 -5.07 5.75 -21.34
CA PRO A 38 -3.74 5.97 -20.75
C PRO A 38 -3.68 7.22 -19.86
N LEU A 39 -4.40 8.27 -20.25
CA LEU A 39 -4.46 9.51 -19.48
C LEU A 39 -5.31 9.35 -18.22
N ALA A 40 -6.41 8.61 -18.31
CA ALA A 40 -7.22 8.24 -17.15
C ALA A 40 -6.36 7.47 -16.13
N ALA A 41 -5.68 6.40 -16.58
CA ALA A 41 -4.79 5.61 -15.73
C ALA A 41 -3.71 6.47 -15.06
N LEU A 42 -3.09 7.40 -15.80
CA LEU A 42 -2.09 8.30 -15.24
C LEU A 42 -2.68 9.21 -14.14
N LEU A 43 -3.81 9.86 -14.39
CA LEU A 43 -4.37 10.84 -13.44
C LEU A 43 -4.97 10.18 -12.20
N PHE A 44 -5.68 9.06 -12.34
CA PHE A 44 -6.14 8.28 -11.20
C PHE A 44 -4.96 7.66 -10.43
N GLY A 45 -3.93 7.17 -11.14
CA GLY A 45 -2.71 6.65 -10.55
C GLY A 45 -1.93 7.70 -9.75
N LEU A 46 -1.84 8.94 -10.24
CA LEU A 46 -1.26 10.05 -9.49
C LEU A 46 -2.05 10.36 -8.21
N GLY A 47 -3.37 10.24 -8.25
CA GLY A 47 -4.21 10.34 -7.05
C GLY A 47 -3.92 9.24 -6.04
N ILE A 48 -3.79 7.98 -6.50
CA ILE A 48 -3.45 6.82 -5.65
C ILE A 48 -2.07 7.01 -5.02
N VAL A 49 -1.05 7.35 -5.81
CA VAL A 49 0.31 7.65 -5.30
C VAL A 49 0.26 8.81 -4.31
N GLY A 50 -0.48 9.87 -4.64
CA GLY A 50 -0.71 11.01 -3.79
C GLY A 50 -1.23 10.61 -2.41
N GLY A 51 -2.31 9.82 -2.40
CA GLY A 51 -2.90 9.24 -1.20
C GLY A 51 -1.94 8.33 -0.43
N ALA A 52 -1.18 7.47 -1.11
CA ALA A 52 -0.24 6.55 -0.48
C ALA A 52 0.84 7.29 0.36
N PHE A 53 1.38 8.40 -0.16
CA PHE A 53 2.33 9.23 0.60
C PHE A 53 1.67 9.87 1.84
N LEU A 54 0.44 10.37 1.71
CA LEU A 54 -0.32 10.92 2.84
C LEU A 54 -0.62 9.85 3.90
N LEU A 55 -0.99 8.63 3.48
CA LEU A 55 -1.17 7.48 4.37
C LEU A 55 0.11 7.14 5.12
N SER A 56 1.26 7.11 4.42
CA SER A 56 2.56 6.81 5.04
C SER A 56 2.90 7.82 6.14
N TRP A 57 2.76 9.13 5.86
CA TRP A 57 3.02 10.16 6.88
C TRP A 57 2.02 10.10 8.04
N ALA A 58 0.74 9.86 7.77
CA ALA A 58 -0.26 9.69 8.81
C ALA A 58 0.07 8.47 9.69
N ALA A 59 0.51 7.37 9.08
CA ALA A 59 0.91 6.15 9.76
C ALA A 59 2.12 6.36 10.67
N GLU A 60 3.21 6.96 10.17
CA GLU A 60 4.38 7.27 10.99
C GLU A 60 4.02 8.12 12.21
N VAL A 61 3.20 9.16 12.03
CA VAL A 61 2.78 10.05 13.13
C VAL A 61 1.84 9.36 14.11
N ALA A 62 0.94 8.50 13.61
CA ALA A 62 -0.01 7.78 14.44
C ALA A 62 0.67 6.90 15.50
N GLN A 63 1.89 6.40 15.22
CA GLN A 63 2.67 5.59 16.16
C GLN A 63 2.96 6.32 17.49
N LEU A 64 2.93 7.66 17.51
CA LEU A 64 3.05 8.44 18.75
C LEU A 64 1.81 8.35 19.66
N ASP A 65 0.66 7.97 19.12
CA ASP A 65 -0.64 8.06 19.79
C ASP A 65 -1.32 6.69 20.04
N VAL A 66 -0.82 5.61 19.43
CA VAL A 66 -1.37 4.25 19.59
C VAL A 66 -0.35 3.29 20.19
N SER A 67 -0.82 2.17 20.77
CA SER A 67 0.10 1.15 21.28
C SER A 67 0.94 0.55 20.15
N ALA A 68 2.18 0.21 20.46
CA ALA A 68 3.10 -0.59 19.63
C ALA A 68 2.39 -1.71 18.85
N SER A 69 1.61 -2.50 19.59
CA SER A 69 0.84 -3.63 19.09
C SER A 69 -0.20 -3.25 18.04
N LEU A 70 -0.92 -2.14 18.27
CA LEU A 70 -1.96 -1.64 17.37
C LEU A 70 -1.35 -0.96 16.15
N ALA A 71 -0.26 -0.22 16.35
CA ALA A 71 0.52 0.41 15.29
C ALA A 71 0.95 -0.63 14.25
N ILE A 72 1.61 -1.70 14.66
CA ILE A 72 2.10 -2.73 13.73
C ILE A 72 0.94 -3.35 12.94
N ALA A 73 -0.14 -3.76 13.61
CA ALA A 73 -1.24 -4.47 12.96
C ALA A 73 -2.04 -3.59 12.00
N VAL A 74 -2.42 -2.38 12.44
CA VAL A 74 -3.31 -1.51 11.66
C VAL A 74 -2.53 -0.72 10.62
N LEU A 75 -1.35 -0.22 10.95
CA LEU A 75 -0.57 0.60 10.02
C LEU A 75 0.04 -0.24 8.91
N ALA A 76 0.41 -1.50 9.17
CA ALA A 76 0.87 -2.38 8.10
C ALA A 76 -0.22 -2.61 7.05
N LEU A 77 -1.48 -2.80 7.48
CA LEU A 77 -2.61 -2.97 6.55
C LEU A 77 -2.90 -1.67 5.78
N ILE A 78 -2.92 -0.54 6.47
CA ILE A 78 -3.22 0.76 5.86
C ILE A 78 -2.11 1.20 4.88
N ALA A 79 -0.85 0.92 5.18
CA ALA A 79 0.28 1.32 4.34
C ALA A 79 0.24 0.70 2.93
N ILE A 80 -0.39 -0.48 2.80
CA ILE A 80 -0.57 -1.17 1.53
C ILE A 80 -2.01 -1.09 1.01
N LEU A 81 -2.83 -0.16 1.54
CA LEU A 81 -4.20 0.05 1.11
C LEU A 81 -4.35 0.27 -0.41
N PRO A 82 -3.48 1.03 -1.11
CA PRO A 82 -3.54 1.14 -2.57
C PRO A 82 -3.56 -0.21 -3.29
N GLU A 83 -2.71 -1.13 -2.84
CA GLU A 83 -2.60 -2.47 -3.41
C GLU A 83 -3.90 -3.24 -3.18
N TYR A 84 -4.40 -3.26 -1.93
CA TYR A 84 -5.66 -3.94 -1.62
C TYR A 84 -6.87 -3.36 -2.35
N ALA A 85 -6.90 -2.05 -2.59
CA ALA A 85 -8.00 -1.41 -3.32
C ALA A 85 -8.01 -1.87 -4.80
N ILE A 86 -6.83 -1.90 -5.45
CA ILE A 86 -6.66 -2.40 -6.82
C ILE A 86 -7.01 -3.89 -6.88
N GLU A 87 -6.47 -4.68 -5.95
CA GLU A 87 -6.72 -6.12 -5.84
C GLU A 87 -8.20 -6.44 -5.65
N ALA A 88 -8.92 -5.67 -4.81
CA ALA A 88 -10.34 -5.84 -4.59
C ALA A 88 -11.17 -5.57 -5.86
N VAL A 89 -10.82 -4.54 -6.62
CA VAL A 89 -11.48 -4.27 -7.92
C VAL A 89 -11.28 -5.44 -8.88
N LEU A 90 -10.04 -5.91 -9.02
CA LEU A 90 -9.73 -7.05 -9.89
C LEU A 90 -10.45 -8.32 -9.44
N ALA A 91 -10.48 -8.60 -8.13
CA ALA A 91 -11.15 -9.77 -7.57
C ALA A 91 -12.67 -9.73 -7.78
N LEU A 92 -13.30 -8.55 -7.64
CA LEU A 92 -14.72 -8.36 -7.93
C LEU A 92 -15.03 -8.59 -9.42
N GLN A 93 -14.21 -8.05 -10.32
CA GLN A 93 -14.33 -8.28 -11.77
C GLN A 93 -14.15 -9.75 -12.14
N ALA A 94 -13.17 -10.43 -11.52
CA ALA A 94 -12.96 -11.86 -11.70
C ALA A 94 -14.18 -12.68 -11.23
N GLY A 95 -14.73 -12.38 -10.05
CA GLY A 95 -15.93 -13.02 -9.53
C GLY A 95 -17.15 -12.81 -10.43
N ALA A 96 -17.34 -11.59 -10.94
CA ALA A 96 -18.43 -11.28 -11.88
C ALA A 96 -18.31 -12.00 -13.23
N SER A 97 -17.08 -12.36 -13.63
CA SER A 97 -16.83 -13.12 -14.87
C SER A 97 -17.02 -14.64 -14.73
N PHE A 98 -17.20 -15.15 -13.51
CA PHE A 98 -17.33 -16.59 -13.27
C PHE A 98 -18.70 -17.12 -13.70
N ASN A 99 -18.71 -18.16 -14.54
CA ASN A 99 -19.92 -18.91 -14.89
C ASN A 99 -19.86 -20.34 -14.31
N PRO A 100 -20.75 -20.70 -13.36
CA PRO A 100 -20.80 -22.04 -12.77
C PRO A 100 -21.10 -23.15 -13.80
N GLU A 101 -21.82 -22.85 -14.87
CA GLU A 101 -22.22 -23.82 -15.90
C GLU A 101 -21.09 -24.13 -16.89
N ALA A 102 -20.12 -23.21 -17.01
CA ALA A 102 -18.96 -23.33 -17.88
C ALA A 102 -17.71 -22.80 -17.14
N PRO A 103 -17.10 -23.62 -16.26
CA PRO A 103 -15.95 -23.19 -15.46
C PRO A 103 -14.71 -23.04 -16.36
N VAL A 104 -14.56 -21.85 -16.94
CA VAL A 104 -13.42 -21.44 -17.75
C VAL A 104 -12.69 -20.30 -17.04
N ILE A 105 -11.36 -20.35 -17.06
CA ILE A 105 -10.52 -19.27 -16.54
C ILE A 105 -10.64 -18.08 -17.51
N THR A 106 -11.14 -16.96 -17.02
CA THR A 106 -11.26 -15.72 -17.80
C THR A 106 -10.02 -14.84 -17.66
N ASP A 107 -9.84 -13.89 -18.56
CA ASP A 107 -8.77 -12.89 -18.45
C ASP A 107 -8.87 -12.07 -17.16
N ALA A 108 -10.09 -11.79 -16.68
CA ALA A 108 -10.30 -11.10 -15.41
C ALA A 108 -9.77 -11.92 -14.22
N MET A 109 -9.99 -13.24 -14.21
CA MET A 109 -9.41 -14.13 -13.20
C MET A 109 -7.89 -14.19 -13.30
N ALA A 110 -7.35 -14.24 -14.51
CA ALA A 110 -5.90 -14.26 -14.72
C ALA A 110 -5.23 -12.95 -14.25
N ARG A 111 -5.90 -11.79 -14.42
CA ARG A 111 -5.40 -10.48 -13.95
C ARG A 111 -5.24 -10.42 -12.44
N VAL A 112 -6.12 -11.05 -11.66
CA VAL A 112 -5.97 -11.15 -10.19
C VAL A 112 -4.65 -11.84 -9.83
N ALA A 113 -4.43 -13.04 -10.38
CA ALA A 113 -3.20 -13.80 -10.12
C ALA A 113 -1.95 -13.04 -10.61
N ALA A 114 -2.04 -12.39 -11.77
CA ALA A 114 -0.96 -11.58 -12.33
C ALA A 114 -0.63 -10.35 -11.44
N ASN A 115 -1.65 -9.70 -10.86
CA ASN A 115 -1.45 -8.55 -9.97
C ASN A 115 -0.71 -8.97 -8.69
N VAL A 116 -1.25 -9.95 -7.94
CA VAL A 116 -0.62 -10.43 -6.69
C VAL A 116 0.82 -10.88 -6.92
N THR A 117 1.05 -11.68 -7.96
CA THR A 117 2.38 -12.22 -8.24
C THR A 117 3.33 -11.14 -8.76
N GLY A 118 2.84 -10.22 -9.57
CA GLY A 118 3.58 -9.06 -10.09
C GLY A 118 4.02 -8.14 -8.95
N ALA A 119 3.11 -7.76 -8.06
CA ALA A 119 3.40 -6.90 -6.90
C ALA A 119 4.47 -7.51 -5.99
N ASN A 120 4.35 -8.80 -5.64
CA ASN A 120 5.34 -9.49 -4.79
C ASN A 120 6.73 -9.56 -5.46
N ARG A 121 6.77 -9.85 -6.78
CA ARG A 121 8.03 -9.89 -7.53
C ARG A 121 8.66 -8.51 -7.66
N LEU A 122 7.87 -7.47 -7.87
CA LEU A 122 8.34 -6.09 -7.97
C LEU A 122 8.87 -5.59 -6.62
N LEU A 123 8.19 -5.93 -5.52
CA LEU A 123 8.64 -5.58 -4.16
C LEU A 123 10.03 -6.13 -3.85
N ILE A 124 10.25 -7.42 -4.07
CA ILE A 124 11.53 -8.06 -3.74
C ILE A 124 12.58 -7.77 -4.83
N GLY A 125 12.20 -7.97 -6.09
CA GLY A 125 13.11 -7.91 -7.24
C GLY A 125 13.57 -6.49 -7.58
N LEU A 126 12.73 -5.47 -7.39
CA LEU A 126 13.06 -4.07 -7.64
C LEU A 126 13.08 -3.23 -6.36
N GLY A 127 12.06 -3.33 -5.51
CA GLY A 127 11.95 -2.50 -4.31
C GLY A 127 13.12 -2.72 -3.34
N TRP A 128 13.27 -3.93 -2.81
CA TRP A 128 14.30 -4.26 -1.83
C TRP A 128 15.70 -4.15 -2.44
N SER A 129 15.88 -4.67 -3.65
CA SER A 129 17.18 -4.61 -4.35
C SER A 129 17.64 -3.16 -4.59
N ALA A 130 16.74 -2.24 -4.98
CA ALA A 130 17.06 -0.84 -5.16
C ALA A 130 17.43 -0.15 -3.84
N VAL A 131 16.69 -0.40 -2.75
CA VAL A 131 17.01 0.16 -1.43
C VAL A 131 18.40 -0.30 -0.95
N ILE A 132 18.70 -1.60 -1.09
CA ILE A 132 20.01 -2.17 -0.74
C ILE A 132 21.11 -1.56 -1.61
N LEU A 133 20.87 -1.41 -2.91
CA LEU A 133 21.83 -0.79 -3.84
C LEU A 133 22.10 0.67 -3.47
N ILE A 134 21.06 1.47 -3.18
CA ILE A 134 21.20 2.86 -2.76
C ILE A 134 21.97 2.95 -1.44
N TYR A 135 21.66 2.09 -0.47
CA TYR A 135 22.38 2.01 0.80
C TYR A 135 23.87 1.73 0.56
N TRP A 136 24.18 0.71 -0.23
CA TRP A 136 25.56 0.36 -0.56
C TRP A 136 26.27 1.48 -1.34
N LEU A 137 25.59 2.15 -2.27
CA LEU A 137 26.16 3.28 -3.00
C LEU A 137 26.52 4.44 -2.07
N LYS A 138 25.72 4.69 -1.03
CA LYS A 138 25.93 5.77 -0.05
C LYS A 138 26.93 5.43 1.06
N ARG A 139 26.89 4.19 1.58
CA ARG A 139 27.67 3.77 2.76
C ARG A 139 28.91 2.96 2.40
N LYS A 140 28.96 2.37 1.19
CA LYS A 140 30.03 1.48 0.71
C LYS A 140 30.30 0.30 1.65
N GLN A 141 29.26 -0.16 2.35
CA GLN A 141 29.31 -1.26 3.31
C GLN A 141 28.18 -2.25 3.04
N PRO A 142 28.37 -3.56 3.34
CA PRO A 142 27.28 -4.52 3.29
C PRO A 142 26.21 -4.14 4.31
N LEU A 143 24.94 -4.33 3.95
CA LEU A 143 23.82 -4.16 4.87
C LEU A 143 23.74 -5.40 5.76
N ASP A 144 24.02 -5.25 7.05
CA ASP A 144 23.85 -6.33 8.03
C ASP A 144 22.41 -6.31 8.56
N VAL A 145 21.65 -7.35 8.24
CA VAL A 145 20.25 -7.55 8.67
C VAL A 145 20.12 -8.70 9.69
N ARG A 146 21.24 -9.22 10.19
CA ARG A 146 21.23 -10.35 11.13
C ARG A 146 20.51 -9.94 12.42
N GLY A 147 19.62 -10.82 12.89
CA GLY A 147 18.87 -10.63 14.14
C GLY A 147 17.58 -9.82 14.03
N PHE A 148 17.35 -9.08 12.93
CA PHE A 148 16.16 -8.22 12.79
C PHE A 148 14.91 -8.94 12.27
N MET A 149 15.06 -9.99 11.45
CA MET A 149 13.93 -10.67 10.76
C MET A 149 13.63 -12.08 11.31
N THR A 150 13.67 -12.26 12.63
CA THR A 150 13.57 -13.57 13.27
C THR A 150 12.17 -14.18 13.25
N LEU A 151 11.11 -13.38 13.09
CA LEU A 151 9.72 -13.87 12.96
C LEU A 151 9.26 -13.85 11.50
N GLU A 152 9.69 -12.84 10.76
CA GLU A 152 9.32 -12.53 9.39
C GLU A 152 9.81 -13.62 8.44
N LEU A 153 11.08 -14.03 8.55
CA LEU A 153 11.67 -15.04 7.66
C LEU A 153 11.01 -16.43 7.81
N PRO A 154 10.81 -16.99 9.03
CA PRO A 154 10.12 -18.27 9.17
C PRO A 154 8.68 -18.23 8.68
N VAL A 155 7.92 -17.18 9.00
CA VAL A 155 6.53 -17.02 8.54
C VAL A 155 6.49 -16.94 7.02
N LEU A 156 7.38 -16.16 6.40
CA LEU A 156 7.47 -16.04 4.95
C LEU A 156 7.87 -17.38 4.29
N ALA A 157 8.77 -18.14 4.90
CA ALA A 157 9.15 -19.46 4.42
C ALA A 157 7.96 -20.44 4.46
N ILE A 158 7.20 -20.47 5.57
CA ILE A 158 5.98 -21.27 5.69
C ILE A 158 4.94 -20.85 4.66
N ALA A 159 4.68 -19.54 4.52
CA ALA A 159 3.75 -19.02 3.53
C ALA A 159 4.17 -19.44 2.12
N THR A 160 5.46 -19.33 1.78
CA THR A 160 6.01 -19.74 0.48
C THR A 160 5.74 -21.23 0.22
N LEU A 161 6.02 -22.10 1.19
CA LEU A 161 5.74 -23.53 1.07
C LEU A 161 4.24 -23.82 0.88
N LEU A 162 3.37 -23.12 1.62
CA LEU A 162 1.92 -23.24 1.45
C LEU A 162 1.46 -22.81 0.05
N THR A 163 2.06 -21.76 -0.52
CA THR A 163 1.71 -21.32 -1.89
C THR A 163 2.12 -22.31 -2.98
N LEU A 164 3.03 -23.26 -2.71
CA LEU A 164 3.32 -24.35 -3.66
C LEU A 164 2.07 -25.21 -3.94
N VAL A 165 1.13 -25.26 -3.00
CA VAL A 165 -0.17 -25.91 -3.23
C VAL A 165 -0.90 -25.23 -4.39
N ILE A 166 -0.92 -23.89 -4.45
CA ILE A 166 -1.53 -23.13 -5.55
C ILE A 166 -0.86 -23.49 -6.88
N PHE A 167 0.48 -23.60 -6.88
CA PHE A 167 1.22 -23.99 -8.08
C PHE A 167 0.89 -25.41 -8.54
N ILE A 168 0.75 -26.37 -7.62
CA ILE A 168 0.46 -27.76 -7.96
C ILE A 168 -1.01 -27.93 -8.40
N THR A 169 -1.94 -27.30 -7.69
CA THR A 169 -3.38 -27.47 -7.94
C THR A 169 -3.93 -26.51 -9.00
N GLN A 170 -3.14 -25.50 -9.39
CA GLN A 170 -3.52 -24.43 -10.33
C GLN A 170 -4.75 -23.62 -9.88
N GLN A 171 -5.05 -23.62 -8.58
CA GLN A 171 -6.23 -22.93 -8.02
C GLN A 171 -6.01 -22.52 -6.57
N VAL A 172 -6.68 -21.45 -6.15
CA VAL A 172 -6.67 -21.00 -4.75
C VAL A 172 -7.86 -21.62 -4.02
N HIS A 173 -7.62 -22.69 -3.27
CA HIS A 173 -8.66 -23.32 -2.45
C HIS A 173 -9.05 -22.42 -1.26
N MET A 174 -10.34 -22.40 -0.90
CA MET A 174 -10.81 -21.59 0.24
C MET A 174 -10.12 -21.96 1.56
N ILE A 175 -9.87 -23.24 1.80
CA ILE A 175 -9.17 -23.70 3.01
C ILE A 175 -7.75 -23.15 3.03
N LEU A 176 -7.04 -23.18 1.90
CA LEU A 176 -5.69 -22.62 1.80
C LEU A 176 -5.70 -21.11 2.04
N ALA A 177 -6.67 -20.39 1.48
CA ALA A 177 -6.84 -18.95 1.73
C ALA A 177 -7.08 -18.67 3.23
N ALA A 178 -7.96 -19.43 3.90
CA ALA A 178 -8.19 -19.31 5.33
C ALA A 178 -6.94 -19.60 6.16
N VAL A 179 -6.14 -20.61 5.78
CA VAL A 179 -4.86 -20.92 6.43
C VAL A 179 -3.86 -19.78 6.26
N LEU A 180 -3.72 -19.20 5.06
CA LEU A 180 -2.82 -18.07 4.81
C LEU A 180 -3.24 -16.81 5.57
N ILE A 181 -4.55 -16.52 5.64
CA ILE A 181 -5.08 -15.42 6.45
C ILE A 181 -4.78 -15.69 7.93
N GLY A 182 -5.03 -16.91 8.42
CA GLY A 182 -4.72 -17.31 9.80
C GLY A 182 -3.24 -17.15 10.13
N LEU A 183 -2.35 -17.52 9.20
CA LEU A 183 -0.90 -17.33 9.34
C LEU A 183 -0.53 -15.84 9.42
N TYR A 184 -1.14 -14.99 8.61
CA TYR A 184 -0.93 -13.54 8.68
C TYR A 184 -1.44 -12.93 9.98
N LEU A 185 -2.64 -13.33 10.45
CA LEU A 185 -3.17 -12.90 11.74
C LEU A 185 -2.31 -13.36 12.91
N PHE A 186 -1.80 -14.59 12.85
CA PHE A 186 -0.82 -15.10 13.81
C PHE A 186 0.46 -14.25 13.81
N TYR A 187 0.98 -13.91 12.62
CA TYR A 187 2.14 -13.02 12.49
C TYR A 187 1.88 -11.66 13.13
N LEU A 188 0.74 -11.03 12.86
CA LEU A 188 0.37 -9.74 13.47
C LEU A 188 0.32 -9.84 14.99
N TRP A 189 -0.33 -10.87 15.53
CA TRP A 189 -0.40 -11.10 16.99
C TRP A 189 0.97 -11.38 17.62
N ALA A 190 1.82 -12.16 16.96
CA ALA A 190 3.15 -12.46 17.45
C ALA A 190 4.06 -11.21 17.40
N SER A 191 3.96 -10.44 16.32
CA SER A 191 4.70 -9.18 16.14
C SER A 191 4.27 -8.12 17.15
N SER A 192 2.97 -8.05 17.47
CA SER A 192 2.41 -7.09 18.42
C SER A 192 2.92 -7.25 19.86
N LYS A 193 3.55 -8.39 20.19
CA LYS A 193 4.12 -8.66 21.52
C LYS A 193 5.58 -8.20 21.65
N ARG A 194 6.21 -7.77 20.56
CA ARG A 194 7.57 -7.23 20.59
C ARG A 194 7.55 -5.80 21.11
N GLU A 195 8.62 -5.40 21.79
CA GLU A 195 8.80 -4.01 22.19
C GLU A 195 8.90 -3.14 20.93
N SER A 196 8.15 -2.03 20.91
CA SER A 196 8.28 -1.02 19.87
C SER A 196 9.22 0.05 20.36
N GLU A 197 10.22 0.35 19.55
CA GLU A 197 11.00 1.57 19.71
C GLU A 197 10.12 2.78 19.35
N GLU A 198 10.44 3.95 19.92
CA GLU A 198 9.80 5.20 19.51
C GLU A 198 10.18 5.50 18.05
N PRO A 199 9.23 5.97 17.21
CA PRO A 199 9.50 6.23 15.81
C PRO A 199 10.43 7.44 15.67
N ASP A 200 11.51 7.30 14.88
CA ASP A 200 12.34 8.43 14.47
C ASP A 200 11.65 9.19 13.33
N LEU A 201 10.89 10.22 13.69
CA LEU A 201 10.11 10.99 12.74
C LEU A 201 11.00 11.98 11.97
N VAL A 202 10.91 11.94 10.64
CA VAL A 202 11.65 12.83 9.75
C VAL A 202 10.70 13.58 8.81
N GLY A 203 11.05 14.82 8.45
CA GLY A 203 10.33 15.58 7.42
C GLY A 203 8.87 15.90 7.79
N VAL A 204 7.93 15.52 6.92
CA VAL A 204 6.49 15.81 7.11
C VAL A 204 5.95 15.11 8.36
N ALA A 205 6.39 13.88 8.64
CA ALA A 205 5.98 13.17 9.84
C ALA A 205 6.48 13.89 11.11
N ALA A 206 7.71 14.40 11.11
CA ALA A 206 8.24 15.20 12.22
C ALA A 206 7.43 16.50 12.44
N LEU A 207 7.09 17.18 11.34
CA LEU A 207 6.26 18.39 11.36
C LEU A 207 4.92 18.12 12.05
N LEU A 208 4.18 17.09 11.60
CA LEU A 208 2.89 16.74 12.16
C LEU A 208 2.99 16.18 13.59
N GLY A 209 4.05 15.40 13.88
CA GLY A 209 4.34 14.85 15.20
C GLY A 209 4.58 15.93 16.27
N SER A 210 5.18 17.05 15.87
CA SER A 210 5.46 18.19 16.75
C SER A 210 4.22 19.01 17.16
N LEU A 211 3.08 18.79 16.51
CA LEU A 211 1.83 19.47 16.85
C LEU A 211 1.30 19.04 18.22
N LYS A 212 0.55 19.92 18.89
CA LYS A 212 -0.20 19.56 20.10
C LYS A 212 -1.11 18.37 19.81
N THR A 213 -1.24 17.45 20.77
CA THR A 213 -1.92 16.15 20.64
C THR A 213 -3.27 16.24 19.92
N GLY A 214 -4.15 17.18 20.27
CA GLY A 214 -5.45 17.32 19.62
C GLY A 214 -5.36 17.71 18.13
N HIS A 215 -4.43 18.61 17.77
CA HIS A 215 -4.22 19.02 16.38
C HIS A 215 -3.55 17.90 15.59
N ARG A 216 -2.55 17.24 16.17
CA ARG A 216 -1.88 16.07 15.58
C ARG A 216 -2.89 14.98 15.21
N ARG A 217 -3.72 14.55 16.17
CA ARG A 217 -4.75 13.52 15.94
C ARG A 217 -5.75 13.93 14.87
N THR A 218 -6.18 15.21 14.88
CA THR A 218 -7.08 15.74 13.84
C THR A 218 -6.47 15.62 12.45
N TRP A 219 -5.20 16.01 12.29
CA TRP A 219 -4.48 15.88 11.03
C TRP A 219 -4.29 14.42 10.61
N VAL A 220 -3.86 13.55 11.52
CA VAL A 220 -3.70 12.11 11.23
C VAL A 220 -5.01 11.49 10.75
N ILE A 221 -6.12 11.74 11.45
CA ILE A 221 -7.44 11.23 11.06
C ILE A 221 -7.86 11.80 9.71
N PHE A 222 -7.70 13.11 9.50
CA PHE A 222 -8.03 13.75 8.23
C PHE A 222 -7.23 13.13 7.08
N LEU A 223 -5.91 12.97 7.24
CA LEU A 223 -5.04 12.40 6.20
C LEU A 223 -5.40 10.94 5.90
N PHE A 224 -5.68 10.13 6.92
CA PHE A 224 -6.14 8.75 6.71
C PHE A 224 -7.46 8.70 5.93
N VAL A 225 -8.47 9.45 6.37
CA VAL A 225 -9.80 9.46 5.73
C VAL A 225 -9.71 10.01 4.31
N TYR A 226 -9.01 11.13 4.12
CA TYR A 226 -8.82 11.75 2.82
C TYR A 226 -8.13 10.79 1.86
N ALA A 227 -6.97 10.25 2.25
CA ALA A 227 -6.20 9.40 1.37
C ALA A 227 -6.92 8.08 1.04
N ALA A 228 -7.56 7.45 2.03
CA ALA A 228 -8.39 6.27 1.79
C ALA A 228 -9.54 6.59 0.81
N ALA A 229 -10.22 7.73 0.97
CA ALA A 229 -11.28 8.14 0.05
C ALA A 229 -10.76 8.34 -1.38
N ILE A 230 -9.61 9.03 -1.55
CA ILE A 230 -8.98 9.21 -2.86
C ILE A 230 -8.63 7.87 -3.51
N ILE A 231 -7.99 6.97 -2.76
CA ILE A 231 -7.58 5.66 -3.26
C ILE A 231 -8.81 4.84 -3.70
N LEU A 232 -9.85 4.78 -2.87
CA LEU A 232 -11.07 4.03 -3.20
C LEU A 232 -11.82 4.61 -4.41
N VAL A 233 -11.89 5.94 -4.52
CA VAL A 233 -12.48 6.64 -5.67
C VAL A 233 -11.69 6.39 -6.96
N ALA A 234 -10.36 6.31 -6.86
CA ALA A 234 -9.47 6.20 -8.00
C ALA A 234 -9.22 4.74 -8.46
N ALA A 235 -9.36 3.75 -7.57
CA ALA A 235 -8.94 2.37 -7.84
C ALA A 235 -9.61 1.74 -9.06
N GLU A 236 -10.94 1.78 -9.14
CA GLU A 236 -11.69 1.21 -10.26
C GLU A 236 -11.34 1.85 -11.62
N PRO A 237 -11.45 3.19 -11.80
CA PRO A 237 -11.14 3.80 -13.09
C PRO A 237 -9.64 3.74 -13.43
N PHE A 238 -8.76 3.62 -12.43
CA PHE A 238 -7.35 3.32 -12.64
C PHE A 238 -7.15 1.94 -13.27
N VAL A 239 -7.78 0.90 -12.70
CA VAL A 239 -7.72 -0.48 -13.21
C VAL A 239 -8.29 -0.55 -14.63
N GLU A 240 -9.47 0.01 -14.85
CA GLU A 240 -10.09 0.05 -16.19
C GLU A 240 -9.21 0.78 -17.21
N GLY A 241 -8.65 1.93 -16.82
CA GLY A 241 -7.73 2.70 -17.65
C GLY A 241 -6.49 1.90 -18.04
N LEU A 242 -5.89 1.15 -17.11
CA LEU A 242 -4.73 0.30 -17.39
C LEU A 242 -5.06 -0.86 -18.34
N VAL A 243 -6.17 -1.56 -18.07
CA VAL A 243 -6.64 -2.68 -18.90
C VAL A 243 -6.89 -2.21 -20.33
N LEU A 244 -7.69 -1.17 -20.51
CA LEU A 244 -8.04 -0.63 -21.83
C LEU A 244 -6.82 -0.05 -22.55
N SER A 245 -5.83 0.44 -21.82
CA SER A 245 -4.56 0.88 -22.41
C SER A 245 -3.76 -0.31 -22.93
N GLY A 246 -3.71 -1.40 -22.16
CA GLY A 246 -3.00 -2.63 -22.54
C GLY A 246 -3.60 -3.32 -23.75
N GLU A 247 -4.93 -3.31 -23.89
CA GLU A 247 -5.64 -3.89 -25.05
C GLU A 247 -5.39 -3.14 -26.38
N ARG A 248 -4.78 -1.95 -26.32
CA ARG A 248 -4.48 -1.11 -27.49
C ARG A 248 -3.01 -1.16 -27.94
N LEU A 249 -2.16 -1.91 -27.24
CA LEU A 249 -0.74 -2.12 -27.56
C LEU A 249 -0.56 -3.45 -28.29
#